data_AF-A0A183EAV5-F1
#
_entry.id   AF-A0A183EAV5-F1
#
_cell.length_a   1.000
_cell.length_b   1.000
_cell.length_c   1.000
_cell.angle_alpha   90.00
_cell.angle_beta   90.00
_cell.angle_gamma   90.00
#
_symmetry.space_group_name_H-M   'P 1'
#
loop_
_entity.id
_entity.type
_entity.pdbx_description
1 polymer ?
#
loop_
_entity_poly.entity_id
_entity_poly.type
_entity_poly.pdbx_seq_one_letter_code
_entity_poly.pdbx_strand_id
1 'polypeptide(L)'
;MSTKPPYKVADINLADFGRKEIIMAENEMPGLMAMRAKQNYWLYSDVQWSSCNIFSTQDHAAAAIALRGVPTLVFKDGQPLNMILDDGGDLTNFVHQKFPQYLSGIYGLSEETTTGVHNLTKMFKAGKLKVNLLYQQLFGKICIVNMH
;
A
#
# COMPACT_ATOMS: atom_id res chain seq x y z
N MET A 1 -5.70 -25.38 -7.08
CA MET A 1 -5.04 -24.08 -6.87
C MET A 1 -6.00 -23.00 -7.32
N SER A 2 -6.32 -22.01 -6.47
CA SER A 2 -7.24 -20.93 -6.85
C SER A 2 -6.59 -20.08 -7.95
N THR A 3 -7.16 -20.10 -9.15
CA THR A 3 -6.69 -19.34 -10.33
C THR A 3 -7.12 -17.88 -10.21
N LYS A 4 -6.51 -17.15 -9.26
CA LYS A 4 -6.73 -15.70 -9.18
C LYS A 4 -6.12 -15.02 -10.41
N PRO A 5 -6.80 -14.03 -11.01
CA PRO A 5 -6.23 -13.28 -12.12
C PRO A 5 -4.98 -12.52 -11.64
N PRO A 6 -4.03 -12.22 -12.54
CA PRO A 6 -2.82 -11.50 -12.19
C PRO A 6 -3.09 -10.06 -11.76
N TYR A 7 -4.19 -9.44 -12.15
CA TYR A 7 -4.61 -8.11 -11.71
C TYR A 7 -6.11 -7.92 -11.90
N LYS A 8 -6.67 -6.83 -11.37
CA LYS A 8 -8.07 -6.44 -11.58
C LYS A 8 -8.19 -4.93 -11.69
N VAL A 9 -8.33 -4.43 -12.91
CA VAL A 9 -8.52 -3.01 -13.25
C VAL A 9 -9.68 -2.87 -14.22
N ALA A 10 -10.23 -1.66 -14.37
CA ALA A 10 -11.39 -1.42 -15.25
C ALA A 10 -11.04 -1.62 -16.74
N ASP A 11 -9.95 -1.00 -17.21
CA ASP A 11 -9.46 -1.13 -18.59
C ASP A 11 -7.93 -1.08 -18.62
N ILE A 12 -7.30 -2.17 -19.07
CA ILE A 12 -5.83 -2.27 -19.15
C ILE A 12 -5.25 -1.43 -20.30
N ASN A 13 -6.04 -1.09 -21.31
CA ASN A 13 -5.56 -0.33 -22.47
C ASN A 13 -5.23 1.13 -22.12
N LEU A 14 -5.66 1.60 -20.94
CA LEU A 14 -5.32 2.93 -20.42
C LEU A 14 -3.89 3.02 -19.86
N ALA A 15 -3.14 1.92 -19.82
CA ALA A 15 -1.80 1.87 -19.21
C ALA A 15 -0.82 2.85 -19.86
N ASP A 16 -0.84 3.00 -21.19
CA ASP A 16 0.05 3.92 -21.90
C ASP A 16 -0.25 5.39 -21.56
N PHE A 17 -1.54 5.72 -21.44
CA PHE A 17 -1.96 7.06 -21.03
C PHE A 17 -1.57 7.33 -19.58
N GLY A 18 -1.88 6.40 -18.67
CA GLY A 18 -1.49 6.52 -17.26
C GLY A 18 0.03 6.61 -17.08
N ARG A 19 0.83 5.93 -17.92
CA ARG A 19 2.29 6.06 -17.87
C ARG A 19 2.76 7.47 -18.25
N LYS A 20 2.14 8.10 -19.25
CA LYS A 20 2.44 9.49 -19.63
C LYS A 20 2.10 10.46 -18.50
N GLU A 21 0.95 10.28 -17.84
CA GLU A 21 0.57 11.12 -16.70
C GLU A 21 1.49 10.93 -15.49
N ILE A 22 1.91 9.69 -15.20
CA ILE A 22 2.92 9.43 -14.17
C ILE A 22 4.22 10.17 -14.48
N ILE A 23 4.70 10.14 -15.73
CA ILE A 23 5.92 10.86 -16.13
C ILE A 23 5.76 12.38 -15.94
N MET A 24 4.60 12.94 -16.28
CA MET A 24 4.33 14.36 -16.01
C MET A 24 4.30 14.65 -14.51
N ALA A 25 3.65 13.79 -13.72
CA ALA A 25 3.56 13.95 -12.27
C ALA A 25 4.93 13.80 -11.57
N GLU A 26 5.87 13.01 -12.11
CA GLU A 26 7.24 12.92 -11.58
C GLU A 26 7.94 14.28 -11.55
N ASN A 27 7.69 15.15 -12.54
CA ASN A 27 8.24 16.52 -12.57
C ASN A 27 7.67 17.43 -11.47
N GLU A 28 6.42 17.20 -11.08
CA GLU A 28 5.72 17.94 -10.03
C GLU A 28 5.96 17.37 -8.62
N MET A 29 6.72 16.27 -8.51
CA MET A 29 7.05 15.60 -7.24
C MET A 29 8.56 15.55 -6.97
N PRO A 30 9.26 16.71 -6.89
CA PRO A 30 10.71 16.75 -6.77
C PRO A 30 11.22 16.08 -5.49
N GLY A 31 10.46 16.13 -4.38
CA GLY A 31 10.80 15.44 -3.14
C GLY A 31 10.84 13.92 -3.30
N LEU A 32 9.84 13.33 -3.97
CA LEU A 32 9.79 11.90 -4.24
C LEU A 32 10.92 11.49 -5.20
N MET A 33 11.21 12.31 -6.22
CA MET A 33 12.29 12.04 -7.16
C MET A 33 13.67 12.14 -6.48
N ALA A 34 13.86 13.08 -5.56
CA ALA A 34 15.08 13.17 -4.76
C ALA A 34 15.26 11.94 -3.87
N MET A 35 14.19 11.42 -3.24
CA MET A 35 14.25 10.17 -2.48
C MET A 35 14.59 8.97 -3.37
N ARG A 36 14.02 8.92 -4.58
CA ARG A 36 14.34 7.92 -5.59
C ARG A 36 15.80 7.96 -6.04
N ALA A 37 16.36 9.15 -6.23
CA ALA A 37 17.77 9.33 -6.62
C ALA A 37 18.73 9.01 -5.48
N LYS A 38 18.37 9.35 -4.23
CA LYS A 38 19.23 9.16 -3.05
C LYS A 38 19.29 7.70 -2.60
N GLN A 39 18.20 6.95 -2.77
CA GLN A 39 18.04 5.64 -2.16
C GLN A 39 17.54 4.61 -3.17
N ASN A 40 18.31 3.55 -3.38
CA ASN A 40 17.95 2.40 -4.22
C ASN A 40 16.98 1.41 -3.55
N TYR A 41 16.34 1.76 -2.42
CA TYR A 41 15.48 0.84 -1.65
C TYR A 41 14.27 0.32 -2.44
N TRP A 42 13.82 1.05 -3.45
CA TRP A 42 12.70 0.65 -4.33
C TRP A 42 12.98 -0.65 -5.09
N LEU A 43 14.24 -1.04 -5.28
CA LEU A 43 14.62 -2.30 -5.94
C LEU A 43 14.41 -3.52 -5.04
N TYR A 44 14.23 -3.32 -3.73
CA TYR A 44 14.19 -4.39 -2.73
C TYR A 44 12.82 -4.55 -2.08
N SER A 45 11.78 -3.92 -2.63
CA SER A 45 10.42 -4.05 -2.11
C SER A 45 9.45 -4.56 -3.16
N ASP A 46 8.73 -5.61 -2.80
CA ASP A 46 7.53 -6.01 -3.51
C ASP A 46 6.33 -5.28 -2.90
N VAL A 47 5.49 -4.72 -3.77
CA VAL A 47 4.33 -3.92 -3.36
C VAL A 47 3.06 -4.49 -3.98
N GLN A 48 2.05 -4.66 -3.14
CA GLN A 48 0.68 -4.97 -3.54
C GLN A 48 -0.23 -3.81 -3.11
N TRP A 49 -1.14 -3.37 -3.98
CA TRP A 49 -1.86 -2.10 -3.80
C TRP A 49 -3.37 -2.22 -4.02
N SER A 50 -4.16 -1.63 -3.11
CA SER A 50 -5.61 -1.50 -3.27
C SER A 50 -6.05 -0.09 -2.91
N SER A 51 -7.14 0.39 -3.50
CA SER A 51 -7.73 1.68 -3.12
C SER A 51 -8.41 1.61 -1.74
N CYS A 52 -8.31 2.70 -0.97
CA CYS A 52 -9.09 2.95 0.26
C CYS A 52 -10.54 3.38 -0.01
N ASN A 53 -10.85 3.83 -1.24
CA ASN A 53 -12.16 4.35 -1.59
C ASN A 53 -12.60 3.86 -2.98
N ILE A 54 -13.87 3.45 -3.07
CA ILE A 54 -14.47 2.88 -4.27
C ILE A 54 -14.56 3.85 -5.46
N PHE A 55 -14.49 5.16 -5.23
CA PHE A 55 -14.59 6.20 -6.26
C PHE A 55 -13.31 7.02 -6.47
N SER A 56 -12.25 6.77 -5.70
CA SER A 56 -11.00 7.54 -5.82
C SER A 56 -10.01 6.95 -6.83
N THR A 57 -10.24 5.72 -7.31
CA THR A 57 -9.33 5.07 -8.24
C THR A 57 -9.38 5.78 -9.59
N GLN A 58 -8.23 6.30 -10.01
CA GLN A 58 -8.02 6.75 -11.39
C GLN A 58 -7.68 5.53 -12.25
N ASP A 59 -8.57 5.14 -13.16
CA ASP A 59 -8.43 3.88 -13.92
C ASP A 59 -7.14 3.81 -14.74
N HIS A 60 -6.72 4.93 -15.34
CA HIS A 60 -5.46 4.99 -16.09
C HIS A 60 -4.23 4.77 -15.19
N ALA A 61 -4.25 5.32 -13.98
CA ALA A 61 -3.17 5.13 -13.02
C ALA A 61 -3.14 3.68 -12.52
N ALA A 62 -4.30 3.10 -12.25
CA ALA A 62 -4.43 1.69 -11.89
C ALA A 62 -3.96 0.75 -13.02
N ALA A 63 -4.33 1.05 -14.27
CA ALA A 63 -3.88 0.30 -15.45
C ALA A 63 -2.35 0.35 -15.61
N ALA A 64 -1.75 1.52 -15.42
CA ALA A 64 -0.30 1.71 -15.51
C ALA A 64 0.50 0.92 -14.45
N ILE A 65 -0.13 0.56 -13.32
CA ILE A 65 0.48 -0.23 -12.25
C ILE A 65 -0.03 -1.68 -12.17
N ALA A 66 -0.96 -2.08 -13.05
CA ALA A 66 -1.69 -3.34 -12.97
C ALA A 66 -0.78 -4.59 -12.98
N LEU A 67 0.39 -4.52 -13.64
CA LEU A 67 1.35 -5.62 -13.68
C LEU A 67 1.85 -6.07 -12.29
N ARG A 68 1.59 -5.29 -11.23
CA ARG A 68 2.01 -5.55 -9.85
C ARG A 68 1.26 -6.70 -9.14
N GLY A 69 0.15 -7.20 -9.66
CA GLY A 69 -0.60 -8.28 -8.98
C GLY A 69 -1.98 -7.87 -8.46
N VAL A 70 -2.87 -8.83 -8.22
CA VAL A 70 -4.01 -8.64 -7.30
C VAL A 70 -3.47 -8.68 -5.86
N PRO A 71 -3.87 -7.74 -4.99
CA PRO A 71 -3.42 -7.72 -3.61
C PRO A 71 -3.86 -8.93 -2.80
N THR A 72 -2.93 -9.40 -1.98
CA THR A 72 -2.97 -10.54 -1.09
C THR A 72 -2.06 -10.23 0.11
N LEU A 73 -2.28 -10.92 1.23
CA LEU A 73 -1.44 -10.76 2.43
C LEU A 73 -0.16 -11.62 2.38
N VAL A 74 0.00 -12.44 1.34
CA VAL A 74 1.13 -13.36 1.14
C VAL A 74 1.64 -13.19 -0.27
N PHE A 75 2.92 -12.88 -0.41
CA PHE A 75 3.59 -12.63 -1.68
C PHE A 75 3.85 -13.93 -2.46
N LYS A 76 4.27 -13.79 -3.73
CA LYS A 76 4.43 -14.93 -4.65
C LYS A 76 5.49 -15.93 -4.19
N ASP A 77 6.47 -15.47 -3.41
CA ASP A 77 7.51 -16.26 -2.75
C ASP A 77 7.02 -16.99 -1.49
N GLY A 78 5.77 -16.78 -1.09
CA GLY A 78 5.18 -17.36 0.11
C GLY A 78 5.41 -16.55 1.39
N GLN A 79 6.13 -15.43 1.33
CA GLN A 79 6.36 -14.58 2.49
C GLN A 79 5.10 -13.74 2.80
N PRO A 80 4.66 -13.65 4.06
CA PRO A 80 3.60 -12.72 4.44
C PRO A 80 4.08 -11.27 4.34
N LEU A 81 3.14 -10.33 4.32
CA LEU A 81 3.47 -8.90 4.45
C LEU A 81 4.30 -8.62 5.70
N ASN A 82 5.23 -7.68 5.59
CA ASN A 82 6.03 -7.21 6.72
C ASN A 82 5.94 -5.69 6.95
N MET A 83 5.21 -4.96 6.10
CA MET A 83 4.96 -3.52 6.22
C MET A 83 3.55 -3.15 5.74
N ILE A 84 2.92 -2.20 6.42
CA ILE A 84 1.60 -1.64 6.04
C ILE A 84 1.74 -0.14 5.77
N LEU A 85 1.21 0.34 4.65
CA LEU A 85 0.95 1.75 4.41
C LEU A 85 -0.56 1.88 4.25
N ASP A 86 -1.22 2.58 5.15
CA ASP A 86 -2.68 2.63 5.24
C ASP A 86 -3.19 4.07 5.16
N ASP A 87 -4.42 4.18 4.68
CA ASP A 87 -5.15 5.42 4.50
C ASP A 87 -6.59 5.19 4.98
N GLY A 88 -6.87 5.63 6.20
CA GLY A 88 -8.17 5.51 6.86
C GLY A 88 -8.25 4.40 7.91
N GLY A 89 -7.27 3.49 7.97
CA GLY A 89 -7.16 2.44 8.97
C GLY A 89 -7.89 1.13 8.65
N ASP A 90 -8.52 1.02 7.47
CA ASP A 90 -9.32 -0.16 7.09
C ASP A 90 -8.45 -1.41 6.91
N LEU A 91 -7.31 -1.29 6.25
CA LEU A 91 -6.38 -2.42 6.08
C LEU A 91 -5.81 -2.85 7.44
N THR A 92 -5.43 -1.87 8.27
CA THR A 92 -4.89 -2.14 9.60
C THR A 92 -5.89 -2.89 10.46
N ASN A 93 -7.15 -2.44 10.49
CA ASN A 93 -8.22 -3.10 11.21
C ASN A 93 -8.48 -4.52 10.67
N PHE A 94 -8.51 -4.67 9.34
CA PHE A 94 -8.73 -5.96 8.68
C PHE A 94 -7.67 -6.99 9.07
N VAL A 95 -6.38 -6.62 9.02
CA VAL A 95 -5.28 -7.51 9.42
C VAL A 95 -5.34 -7.83 10.92
N HIS A 96 -5.58 -6.83 11.78
CA HIS A 96 -5.69 -7.06 13.23
C HIS A 96 -6.83 -8.00 13.62
N GLN A 97 -7.97 -7.93 12.93
CA GLN A 97 -9.16 -8.70 13.28
C GLN A 97 -9.18 -10.09 12.64
N LYS A 98 -8.79 -10.20 11.37
CA LYS A 98 -8.94 -11.44 10.60
C LYS A 98 -7.65 -12.22 10.39
N PHE A 99 -6.50 -11.55 10.48
CA PHE A 99 -5.20 -12.16 10.24
C PHE A 99 -4.17 -11.84 11.33
N PRO A 100 -4.52 -12.01 12.62
CA PRO A 100 -3.64 -11.66 13.73
C PRO A 100 -2.31 -12.43 13.72
N GLN A 101 -2.26 -13.60 13.06
CA GLN A 101 -1.04 -14.40 12.91
C GLN A 101 0.08 -13.66 12.16
N TYR A 102 -0.26 -12.72 11.28
CA TYR A 102 0.75 -11.98 10.50
C TYR A 102 1.33 -10.78 11.27
N LEU A 103 0.64 -10.29 12.31
CA LEU A 103 1.05 -9.07 13.02
C LEU A 103 2.46 -9.14 13.58
N SER A 104 2.89 -10.33 14.05
CA SER A 104 4.22 -10.55 14.61
C SER A 104 5.37 -10.38 13.60
N GLY A 105 5.09 -10.55 12.30
CA GLY A 105 6.06 -10.38 11.22
C GLY A 105 6.07 -8.98 10.61
N ILE A 106 5.18 -8.09 11.04
CA ILE A 106 5.07 -6.73 10.51
C ILE A 106 5.97 -5.79 11.30
N TYR A 107 7.00 -5.25 10.64
CA TYR A 107 7.96 -4.33 11.24
C TYR A 107 7.33 -3.00 11.64
N GLY A 108 6.35 -2.53 10.87
CA GLY A 108 5.59 -1.35 11.20
C GLY A 108 4.50 -1.00 10.20
N LEU A 109 3.73 0.02 10.57
CA LEU A 109 2.72 0.62 9.72
C LEU A 109 2.88 2.14 9.65
N SER A 110 2.56 2.72 8.50
CA SER A 110 2.41 4.16 8.29
C SER A 110 0.94 4.45 8.01
N GLU A 111 0.39 5.48 8.63
CA GLU A 111 -1.02 5.87 8.42
C GLU A 111 -1.10 7.30 7.92
N GLU A 112 -1.90 7.51 6.90
CA GLU A 112 -1.98 8.80 6.27
C GLU A 112 -2.91 9.79 6.98
N THR A 113 -4.10 9.33 7.37
CA THR A 113 -5.20 10.24 7.68
C THR A 113 -5.28 10.54 9.15
N THR A 114 -5.78 11.74 9.47
CA THR A 114 -6.13 12.09 10.85
C THR A 114 -7.13 11.09 11.46
N THR A 115 -8.08 10.59 10.65
CA THR A 115 -9.07 9.60 11.08
C THR A 115 -8.42 8.27 11.45
N GLY A 116 -7.57 7.72 10.58
CA GLY A 116 -6.83 6.49 10.85
C GLY A 116 -5.89 6.66 12.04
N VAL A 117 -5.16 7.77 12.14
CA VAL A 117 -4.28 8.07 13.29
C VAL A 117 -5.07 8.12 14.60
N HIS A 118 -6.27 8.71 14.58
CA HIS A 118 -7.15 8.74 15.74
C HIS A 118 -7.60 7.32 16.15
N ASN A 119 -7.91 6.46 15.18
CA ASN A 119 -8.21 5.04 15.42
C ASN A 119 -7.01 4.31 16.03
N LEU A 120 -5.82 4.45 15.46
CA LEU A 120 -4.58 3.86 15.98
C LEU A 120 -4.28 4.31 17.40
N THR A 121 -4.50 5.59 17.70
CA THR A 121 -4.32 6.14 19.05
C THR A 121 -5.28 5.47 20.06
N LYS A 122 -6.53 5.22 19.65
CA LYS A 122 -7.50 4.47 20.49
C LYS A 122 -7.04 3.03 20.70
N MET A 123 -6.58 2.36 19.65
CA MET A 123 -6.07 0.99 19.74
C MET A 123 -4.85 0.90 20.65
N PHE A 124 -3.93 1.86 20.57
CA PHE A 124 -2.74 1.94 21.43
C PHE A 124 -3.13 2.14 22.89
N LYS A 125 -3.98 3.13 23.20
CA LYS A 125 -4.48 3.37 24.56
C LYS A 125 -5.21 2.16 25.16
N ALA A 126 -5.87 1.36 24.31
CA ALA A 126 -6.55 0.13 24.72
C ALA A 126 -5.63 -1.12 24.78
N GLY A 127 -4.32 -1.00 24.49
CA GLY A 127 -3.39 -2.14 24.44
C GLY A 127 -3.63 -3.13 23.28
N LYS A 128 -4.43 -2.72 22.28
CA LYS A 128 -4.85 -3.55 21.14
C LYS A 128 -3.98 -3.38 19.90
N LEU A 129 -3.23 -2.28 19.78
CA LEU A 129 -2.28 -2.08 18.69
C LEU A 129 -1.10 -3.05 18.85
N LYS A 130 -0.84 -3.91 17.86
CA LYS A 130 0.19 -4.96 17.93
C LYS A 130 1.37 -4.75 16.99
N VAL A 131 1.37 -3.64 16.26
CA VAL A 131 2.38 -3.29 15.26
C VAL A 131 2.88 -1.87 15.56
N ASN A 132 4.16 -1.62 15.29
CA ASN A 132 4.77 -0.30 15.51
C ASN A 132 4.22 0.73 14.51
N LEU A 133 3.90 1.93 14.99
CA LEU A 133 3.52 3.07 14.13
C LEU A 133 4.79 3.84 13.76
N LEU A 134 5.09 3.95 12.47
CA LEU A 134 6.33 4.54 11.96
C LEU A 134 6.18 6.01 11.53
N TYR A 135 5.04 6.44 10.96
CA TYR A 135 4.84 7.84 10.57
C TYR A 135 3.40 8.19 10.17
N GLN A 136 3.10 9.51 10.12
CA GLN A 136 1.84 10.14 9.69
C GLN A 136 2.07 10.91 8.37
N GLN A 137 1.42 10.55 7.25
CA GLN A 137 1.71 11.23 5.97
C GLN A 137 0.48 11.40 5.05
N LEU A 138 0.11 12.65 4.76
CA LEU A 138 -1.04 13.08 3.94
C LEU A 138 -0.94 12.71 2.41
N PHE A 139 -1.00 11.45 1.95
CA PHE A 139 -1.24 11.13 0.51
C PHE A 139 -2.00 9.82 0.13
N GLY A 140 -3.25 9.98 -0.38
CA GLY A 140 -4.41 9.06 -0.37
C GLY A 140 -4.29 7.62 -0.88
N LYS A 141 -3.52 6.73 -0.24
CA LYS A 141 -3.24 5.38 -0.79
C LYS A 141 -2.98 4.28 0.26
N ILE A 142 -3.56 3.09 0.06
CA ILE A 142 -3.26 1.87 0.83
C ILE A 142 -2.28 0.97 0.07
N CYS A 143 -1.13 0.68 0.66
CA CYS A 143 -0.14 -0.27 0.14
C CYS A 143 0.21 -1.36 1.17
N ILE A 144 0.36 -2.58 0.70
CA ILE A 144 1.01 -3.67 1.43
C ILE A 144 2.41 -3.85 0.84
N VAL A 145 3.42 -3.88 1.70
CA VAL A 145 4.82 -3.95 1.27
C VAL A 145 5.48 -5.17 1.93
N ASN A 146 6.26 -5.88 1.13
CA ASN A 146 7.23 -6.86 1.60
C ASN A 146 8.63 -6.36 1.22
N MET A 147 9.44 -6.03 2.22
CA MET A 147 10.85 -5.69 2.05
C MET A 147 11.69 -6.97 2.18
N HIS A 148 12.62 -7.18 1.23
CA HIS A 148 13.58 -8.29 1.22
C HIS A 148 14.86 -7.99 1.99
#